data_AF-A0A4S9V7H7-F1
#
_entry.id   AF-A0A4S9V7H7-F1
#
_cell.length_a   1.000
_cell.length_b   1.000
_cell.length_c   1.000
_cell.angle_alpha   90.00
_cell.angle_beta   90.00
_cell.angle_gamma   90.00
#
_symmetry.space_group_name_H-M   'P 1'
#
loop_
_entity.id
_entity.type
_entity.pdbx_description
1 polymer ?
#
loop_
_entity_poly.entity_id
_entity_poly.type
_entity_poly.pdbx_seq_one_letter_code
_entity_poly.pdbx_strand_id
1 'polypeptide(L)'
;MLPDLATRRKICEDTIKRSEEITATTPDASLDSTFITSQTYPELSPLDPKFPDLQLQPIQVIDSDTFACARSILSADPEFRDKVAVLNLASDEEPGGGWRYTLSATQEEALCYSSTLYQTLKPEYYPWANTGPSSVAGIFSPNVVVFKDTLENRLSKYRA
;
A
#
# COMPACT_ATOMS: atom_id res chain seq x y z
N MET A 1 15.48 -12.21 -11.12
CA MET A 1 14.78 -13.49 -10.89
C MET A 1 14.20 -13.45 -9.49
N LEU A 2 12.88 -13.64 -9.39
CA LEU A 2 12.15 -13.61 -8.12
C LEU A 2 12.62 -14.74 -7.18
N PRO A 3 12.51 -14.56 -5.85
CA PRO A 3 12.76 -15.66 -4.91
C PRO A 3 11.84 -16.86 -5.16
N ASP A 4 12.32 -18.07 -4.84
CA ASP A 4 11.50 -19.28 -4.89
C ASP A 4 10.36 -19.25 -3.86
N LEU A 5 9.37 -20.15 -4.02
CA LEU A 5 8.19 -20.17 -3.16
C LEU A 5 8.52 -20.45 -1.68
N ALA A 6 9.54 -21.27 -1.40
CA ALA A 6 9.94 -21.55 -0.03
C ALA A 6 10.52 -20.31 0.65
N THR A 7 11.31 -19.53 -0.08
CA THR A 7 11.88 -18.26 0.35
C THR A 7 10.79 -17.21 0.53
N ARG A 8 9.85 -17.09 -0.41
CA ARG A 8 8.70 -16.20 -0.28
C ARG A 8 7.85 -16.53 0.94
N ARG A 9 7.58 -17.80 1.21
CA ARG A 9 6.86 -18.22 2.42
C ARG A 9 7.56 -17.75 3.70
N LYS A 10 8.88 -17.94 3.79
CA LYS A 10 9.67 -17.46 4.93
C LYS A 10 9.58 -15.94 5.08
N ILE A 11 9.64 -15.20 3.97
CA ILE A 11 9.55 -13.75 4.00
C ILE A 11 8.15 -13.28 4.40
N CYS A 12 7.10 -13.91 3.87
CA CYS A 12 5.71 -13.64 4.26
C CYS A 12 5.53 -13.75 5.78
N GLU A 13 5.95 -14.88 6.37
CA GLU A 13 5.84 -15.09 7.82
C GLU A 13 6.73 -14.12 8.62
N ASP A 14 7.96 -13.81 8.13
CA ASP A 14 8.84 -12.80 8.77
C ASP A 14 8.22 -11.40 8.74
N THR A 15 7.61 -11.01 7.62
CA THR A 15 6.90 -9.74 7.51
C THR A 15 5.81 -9.65 8.55
N ILE A 16 4.90 -10.64 8.57
CA ILE A 16 3.75 -10.63 9.49
C ILE A 16 4.22 -10.55 10.94
N LYS A 17 5.21 -11.38 11.30
CA LYS A 17 5.74 -11.43 12.66
C LYS A 17 6.36 -10.11 13.12
N ARG A 18 6.96 -9.34 12.20
CA ARG A 18 7.74 -8.13 12.55
C ARG A 18 6.96 -6.84 12.39
N SER A 19 5.81 -6.84 11.72
CA SER A 19 5.06 -5.60 11.43
C SER A 19 4.70 -4.81 12.68
N GLU A 20 4.29 -5.47 13.77
CA GLU A 20 3.97 -4.79 15.04
C GLU A 20 5.19 -4.11 15.65
N GLU A 21 6.31 -4.83 15.78
CA GLU A 21 7.56 -4.28 16.32
C GLU A 21 8.10 -3.14 15.45
N ILE A 22 8.08 -3.32 14.13
CA ILE A 22 8.54 -2.29 13.17
C ILE A 22 7.68 -1.04 13.29
N THR A 23 6.37 -1.18 13.38
CA THR A 23 5.47 -0.03 13.57
C THR A 23 5.74 0.65 14.91
N ALA A 24 5.86 -0.12 15.99
CA ALA A 24 6.11 0.43 17.33
C ALA A 24 7.45 1.17 17.46
N THR A 25 8.44 0.84 16.61
CA THR A 25 9.79 1.42 16.62
C THR A 25 10.01 2.45 15.52
N THR A 26 9.05 2.66 14.62
CA THR A 26 9.14 3.64 13.54
C THR A 26 8.32 4.89 13.91
N PRO A 27 8.93 6.09 13.95
CA PRO A 27 8.19 7.32 14.22
C PRO A 27 7.01 7.49 13.26
N ASP A 28 5.87 7.92 13.82
CA ASP A 28 4.62 8.23 13.11
C ASP A 28 3.95 7.05 12.37
N ALA A 29 4.55 5.86 12.39
CA ALA A 29 3.99 4.67 11.78
C ALA A 29 2.66 4.27 12.42
N SER A 30 1.76 3.71 11.62
CA SER A 30 0.46 3.23 12.10
C SER A 30 0.09 1.88 11.50
N LEU A 31 -0.66 1.11 12.28
CA LEU A 31 -1.39 -0.07 11.82
C LEU A 31 -2.90 0.20 11.71
N ASP A 32 -3.31 1.45 11.91
CA ASP A 32 -4.70 1.85 11.74
C ASP A 32 -5.10 1.87 10.27
N SER A 33 -6.40 1.77 10.07
CA SER A 33 -7.03 1.92 8.76
C SER A 33 -8.47 2.34 8.92
N THR A 34 -8.97 2.98 7.87
CA THR A 34 -10.37 3.38 7.75
C THR A 34 -10.96 2.78 6.50
N PHE A 35 -12.11 2.10 6.65
CA PHE A 35 -12.90 1.66 5.51
C PHE A 35 -13.67 2.84 4.92
N ILE A 36 -13.54 3.00 3.61
CA ILE A 36 -14.12 4.07 2.82
C ILE A 36 -15.27 3.48 2.02
N THR A 37 -16.41 4.16 2.03
CA THR A 37 -17.55 3.90 1.15
C THR A 37 -17.92 5.18 0.40
N SER A 38 -18.91 5.11 -0.49
CA SER A 38 -19.48 6.29 -1.15
C SER A 38 -20.08 7.34 -0.20
N GLN A 39 -20.22 7.03 1.10
CA GLN A 39 -20.73 7.96 2.12
C GLN A 39 -19.62 8.56 2.98
N THR A 40 -18.38 8.06 2.91
CA THR A 40 -17.29 8.51 3.78
C THR A 40 -16.81 9.91 3.42
N TYR A 41 -16.72 10.21 2.12
CA TYR A 41 -16.27 11.51 1.62
C TYR A 41 -17.25 12.06 0.57
N PRO A 42 -17.41 13.39 0.49
CA PRO A 42 -18.13 14.00 -0.63
C PRO A 42 -17.40 13.70 -1.95
N GLU A 43 -18.15 13.69 -3.04
CA GLU A 43 -17.59 13.56 -4.38
C GLU A 43 -16.60 14.71 -4.66
N LEU A 44 -15.42 14.35 -5.19
CA LEU A 44 -14.40 15.33 -5.54
C LEU A 44 -14.80 16.08 -6.81
N SER A 45 -14.66 17.40 -6.79
CA SER A 45 -14.91 18.25 -7.96
C SER A 45 -13.63 18.96 -8.39
N PRO A 46 -13.28 18.94 -9.69
CA PRO A 46 -12.22 19.81 -10.23
C PRO A 46 -12.52 21.30 -10.07
N LEU A 47 -13.78 21.65 -9.77
CA LEU A 47 -14.24 23.02 -9.49
C LEU A 47 -14.48 23.26 -7.99
N ASP A 48 -13.93 22.41 -7.11
CA ASP A 48 -14.07 22.58 -5.67
C ASP A 48 -13.51 23.95 -5.26
N PRO A 49 -14.32 24.84 -4.64
CA PRO A 49 -13.90 26.18 -4.26
C PRO A 49 -12.76 26.21 -3.23
N LYS A 50 -12.44 25.07 -2.59
CA LYS A 50 -11.26 24.94 -1.72
C LYS A 50 -9.93 24.98 -2.50
N PHE A 51 -9.96 24.70 -3.81
CA PHE A 51 -8.77 24.67 -4.67
C PHE A 51 -8.98 25.58 -5.90
N PRO A 52 -9.21 26.89 -5.70
CA PRO A 52 -9.55 27.80 -6.80
C PRO A 52 -8.42 27.94 -7.84
N ASP A 53 -7.19 27.70 -7.43
CA ASP A 53 -5.97 27.79 -8.26
C ASP A 53 -5.30 26.43 -8.44
N LEU A 54 -6.07 25.33 -8.51
CA LEU A 54 -5.53 23.98 -8.67
C LEU A 54 -4.64 23.89 -9.92
N GLN A 55 -3.33 23.77 -9.72
CA GLN A 55 -2.38 23.48 -10.79
C GLN A 55 -2.17 21.98 -10.91
N LEU A 56 -2.65 21.41 -12.01
CA LEU A 56 -2.43 20.00 -12.32
C LEU A 56 -0.95 19.77 -12.60
N GLN A 57 -0.37 18.79 -11.89
CA GLN A 57 1.00 18.35 -12.13
C GLN A 57 1.06 17.45 -13.38
N PRO A 58 2.19 17.45 -14.12
CA PRO A 58 2.37 16.55 -15.26
C PRO A 58 2.22 15.08 -14.85
N ILE A 59 1.45 14.32 -15.63
CA ILE A 59 1.35 12.88 -15.48
C ILE A 59 2.61 12.24 -16.09
N GLN A 60 3.27 11.38 -15.32
CA GLN A 60 4.41 10.60 -15.77
C GLN A 60 4.05 9.12 -15.78
N VAL A 61 4.51 8.42 -16.81
CA VAL A 61 4.41 6.96 -16.91
C VAL A 61 5.81 6.41 -16.76
N ILE A 62 6.04 5.64 -15.69
CA ILE A 62 7.35 5.11 -15.32
C ILE A 62 7.21 3.60 -15.19
N ASP A 63 8.08 2.86 -15.88
CA ASP A 63 8.20 1.41 -15.71
C ASP A 63 8.96 1.12 -14.42
N SER A 64 8.22 0.96 -13.31
CA SER A 64 8.78 0.74 -11.98
C SER A 64 7.81 0.03 -11.05
N ASP A 65 8.36 -0.68 -10.06
CA ASP A 65 7.59 -1.15 -8.91
C ASP A 65 7.00 0.03 -8.13
N THR A 66 5.79 -0.15 -7.59
CA THR A 66 5.04 0.92 -6.94
C THR A 66 5.80 1.55 -5.77
N PHE A 67 6.42 0.75 -4.90
CA PHE A 67 7.18 1.31 -3.78
C PHE A 67 8.56 1.81 -4.19
N ALA A 68 9.16 1.27 -5.27
CA ALA A 68 10.38 1.86 -5.83
C ALA A 68 10.12 3.28 -6.36
N CYS A 69 9.01 3.47 -7.07
CA CYS A 69 8.57 4.78 -7.55
C CYS A 69 8.23 5.73 -6.38
N ALA A 70 7.49 5.27 -5.37
CA ALA A 70 7.20 6.09 -4.19
C ALA A 70 8.49 6.56 -3.48
N ARG A 71 9.48 5.68 -3.32
CA ARG A 71 10.78 6.04 -2.74
C ARG A 71 11.56 7.03 -3.59
N SER A 72 11.52 6.92 -4.92
CA SER A 72 12.23 7.87 -5.78
C SER A 72 11.63 9.28 -5.68
N ILE A 73 10.30 9.39 -5.60
CA ILE A 73 9.59 10.66 -5.34
C ILE A 73 10.01 11.25 -3.99
N LEU A 74 9.96 10.45 -2.92
CA LEU A 74 10.34 10.88 -1.57
C LEU A 74 11.82 11.28 -1.45
N SER A 75 12.70 10.63 -2.23
CA SER A 75 14.14 10.93 -2.23
C SER A 75 14.49 12.14 -3.09
N ALA A 76 13.65 12.49 -4.06
CA ALA A 76 13.87 13.62 -4.95
C ALA A 76 13.60 14.95 -4.24
N ASP A 77 12.60 15.01 -3.35
CA ASP A 77 12.25 16.22 -2.60
C ASP A 77 11.61 15.89 -1.24
N PRO A 78 12.22 16.33 -0.12
CA PRO A 78 11.64 16.19 1.22
C PRO A 78 10.24 16.77 1.39
N GLU A 79 9.82 17.74 0.56
CA GLU A 79 8.48 18.33 0.61
C GLU A 79 7.35 17.35 0.26
N PHE A 80 7.68 16.19 -0.32
CA PHE A 80 6.73 15.13 -0.64
C PHE A 80 6.47 14.16 0.51
N ARG A 81 7.18 14.26 1.65
CA ARG A 81 7.11 13.27 2.74
C ARG A 81 5.68 12.92 3.19
N ASP A 82 4.80 13.91 3.23
CA ASP A 82 3.41 13.76 3.67
C ASP A 82 2.40 13.88 2.52
N LYS A 83 2.87 13.81 1.27
CA LYS A 83 2.07 14.03 0.05
C LYS A 83 2.06 12.84 -0.91
N VAL A 84 2.73 11.75 -0.56
CA VAL A 84 2.78 10.53 -1.37
C VAL A 84 1.74 9.54 -0.86
N ALA A 85 0.85 9.12 -1.76
CA ALA A 85 -0.05 8.00 -1.55
C ALA A 85 0.22 6.92 -2.60
N VAL A 86 0.05 5.66 -2.21
CA VAL A 86 0.19 4.49 -3.08
C VAL A 86 -1.18 3.85 -3.26
N LEU A 87 -1.57 3.62 -4.52
CA LEU A 87 -2.74 2.81 -4.84
C LEU A 87 -2.38 1.32 -4.73
N ASN A 88 -3.05 0.61 -3.83
CA ASN A 88 -3.06 -0.85 -3.80
C ASN A 88 -4.11 -1.35 -4.81
N LEU A 89 -3.73 -2.25 -5.71
CA LEU A 89 -4.66 -2.95 -6.61
C LEU A 89 -5.29 -4.13 -5.85
N ALA A 90 -6.11 -3.77 -4.87
CA ALA A 90 -6.58 -4.66 -3.82
C ALA A 90 -7.56 -5.72 -4.32
N SER A 91 -7.49 -6.90 -3.72
CA SER A 91 -8.60 -7.85 -3.67
C SER A 91 -9.79 -7.22 -2.96
N ASP A 92 -11.00 -7.52 -3.43
CA ASP A 92 -12.26 -7.21 -2.76
C ASP A 92 -12.76 -8.34 -1.84
N GLU A 93 -12.11 -9.50 -1.88
CA GLU A 93 -12.54 -10.73 -1.22
C GLU A 93 -11.81 -10.98 0.10
N GLU A 94 -10.52 -10.66 0.18
CA GLU A 94 -9.74 -10.89 1.40
C GLU A 94 -8.52 -9.95 1.56
N PRO A 95 -8.01 -9.77 2.79
CA PRO A 95 -6.81 -8.97 3.06
C PRO A 95 -5.58 -9.43 2.28
N GLY A 96 -5.00 -8.54 1.48
CA GLY A 96 -3.77 -8.83 0.71
C GLY A 96 -3.98 -9.88 -0.39
N GLY A 97 -5.23 -10.18 -0.74
CA GLY A 97 -5.59 -11.26 -1.66
C GLY A 97 -4.99 -12.60 -1.21
N GLY A 98 -4.42 -13.32 -2.18
CA GLY A 98 -3.85 -14.64 -1.94
C GLY A 98 -2.49 -14.66 -1.23
N TRP A 99 -1.92 -13.51 -0.87
CA TRP A 99 -0.51 -13.35 -0.50
C TRP A 99 0.06 -14.46 0.38
N ARG A 100 -0.64 -14.81 1.46
CA ARG A 100 -0.18 -15.75 2.49
C ARG A 100 -0.11 -17.20 2.02
N TYR A 101 -0.82 -17.56 0.96
CA TYR A 101 -1.00 -18.96 0.57
C TYR A 101 -0.71 -19.23 -0.91
N THR A 102 -0.97 -18.28 -1.81
CA THR A 102 -0.56 -18.37 -3.23
C THR A 102 0.91 -18.01 -3.42
N LEU A 103 1.43 -17.13 -2.57
CA LEU A 103 2.80 -16.60 -2.65
C LEU A 103 3.13 -16.05 -4.05
N SER A 104 2.14 -15.44 -4.69
CA SER A 104 2.24 -14.88 -6.03
C SER A 104 3.07 -13.58 -6.02
N ALA A 105 3.04 -12.86 -7.13
CA ALA A 105 3.82 -11.65 -7.36
C ALA A 105 2.95 -10.57 -8.02
N THR A 106 1.64 -10.59 -7.75
CA THR A 106 0.75 -9.47 -8.08
C THR A 106 1.16 -8.23 -7.31
N GLN A 107 0.67 -7.06 -7.74
CA GLN A 107 1.06 -5.79 -7.14
C GLN A 107 0.73 -5.72 -5.65
N GLU A 108 -0.51 -6.05 -5.24
CA GLU A 108 -0.92 -6.07 -3.84
C GLU A 108 -0.01 -6.97 -2.98
N GLU A 109 0.28 -8.17 -3.46
CA GLU A 109 1.12 -9.13 -2.74
C GLU A 109 2.56 -8.61 -2.60
N ALA A 110 3.11 -7.96 -3.63
CA ALA A 110 4.42 -7.30 -3.58
C ALA A 110 4.46 -6.17 -2.54
N LEU A 111 3.38 -5.39 -2.41
CA LEU A 111 3.25 -4.40 -1.34
C LEU A 111 3.25 -5.08 0.03
N CYS A 112 2.49 -6.17 0.18
CA CYS A 112 2.40 -6.92 1.44
C CYS A 112 3.75 -7.54 1.84
N TYR A 113 4.55 -8.07 0.90
CA TYR A 113 5.88 -8.59 1.22
C TYR A 113 6.83 -7.55 1.84
N SER A 114 6.73 -6.30 1.40
CA SER A 114 7.74 -5.27 1.65
C SER A 114 7.35 -4.27 2.74
N SER A 115 6.11 -4.30 3.22
CA SER A 115 5.56 -3.28 4.11
C SER A 115 4.69 -3.83 5.25
N THR A 116 4.21 -2.94 6.12
CA THR A 116 3.22 -3.24 7.16
C THR A 116 1.77 -3.20 6.65
N LEU A 117 1.54 -3.02 5.35
CA LEU A 117 0.21 -2.88 4.75
C LEU A 117 -0.74 -4.01 5.14
N TYR A 118 -0.28 -5.26 5.13
CA TYR A 118 -1.17 -6.39 5.40
C TYR A 118 -1.90 -6.28 6.75
N GLN A 119 -1.26 -5.72 7.78
CA GLN A 119 -1.85 -5.55 9.10
C GLN A 119 -2.92 -4.47 9.15
N THR A 120 -2.93 -3.53 8.20
CA THR A 120 -3.94 -2.48 8.10
C THR A 120 -5.19 -2.97 7.34
N LEU A 121 -5.08 -4.08 6.59
CA LEU A 121 -6.18 -4.69 5.85
C LEU A 121 -7.01 -5.59 6.79
N LYS A 122 -7.98 -4.98 7.48
CA LYS A 122 -8.74 -5.66 8.52
C LYS A 122 -9.75 -6.65 7.92
N PRO A 123 -9.82 -7.92 8.38
CA PRO A 123 -10.72 -8.92 7.82
C PRO A 123 -12.20 -8.52 7.81
N GLU A 124 -12.65 -7.75 8.80
CA GLU A 124 -14.04 -7.26 8.89
C GLU A 124 -14.46 -6.29 7.79
N TYR A 125 -13.51 -5.78 6.99
CA TYR A 125 -13.82 -4.95 5.82
C TYR A 125 -14.24 -5.79 4.62
N TYR A 126 -13.93 -7.09 4.62
CA TYR A 126 -14.10 -7.99 3.49
C TYR A 126 -15.26 -8.98 3.70
N PRO A 127 -15.89 -9.49 2.62
CA PRO A 127 -15.75 -9.00 1.24
C PRO A 127 -16.56 -7.71 1.02
N TRP A 128 -16.18 -6.91 0.01
CA TRP A 128 -17.04 -5.84 -0.52
C TRP A 128 -17.42 -6.11 -1.97
N ALA A 129 -18.47 -5.45 -2.46
CA ALA A 129 -18.93 -5.69 -3.82
C ALA A 129 -17.90 -5.18 -4.84
N ASN A 130 -17.49 -6.01 -5.81
CA ASN A 130 -16.64 -5.54 -6.92
C ASN A 130 -17.41 -4.81 -8.03
N THR A 131 -18.74 -4.97 -8.06
CA THR A 131 -19.58 -4.43 -9.15
C THR A 131 -20.84 -3.77 -8.63
N GLY A 132 -21.41 -2.88 -9.44
CA GLY A 132 -22.64 -2.16 -9.13
C GLY A 132 -22.46 -0.98 -8.16
N PRO A 133 -23.55 -0.36 -7.71
CA PRO A 133 -23.50 0.87 -6.91
C PRO A 133 -22.75 0.74 -5.57
N SER A 134 -22.71 -0.48 -5.01
CA SER A 134 -22.00 -0.78 -3.76
C SER A 134 -20.51 -1.04 -3.95
N SER A 135 -19.97 -0.93 -5.18
CA SER A 135 -18.54 -1.15 -5.48
C SER A 135 -17.63 0.03 -5.18
N VAL A 136 -18.21 1.16 -4.77
CA VAL A 136 -17.44 2.30 -4.26
C VAL A 136 -17.02 2.01 -2.83
N ALA A 137 -15.95 1.23 -2.69
CA ALA A 137 -15.35 0.86 -1.43
C ALA A 137 -13.81 0.93 -1.53
N GLY A 138 -13.14 1.13 -0.39
CA GLY A 138 -11.69 1.13 -0.31
C GLY A 138 -11.19 1.18 1.13
N ILE A 139 -9.87 1.04 1.31
CA ILE A 139 -9.23 1.12 2.63
C ILE A 139 -8.15 2.18 2.56
N PHE A 140 -8.21 3.17 3.45
CA PHE A 140 -7.11 4.10 3.65
C PHE A 140 -6.27 3.64 4.84
N SER A 141 -4.98 3.44 4.58
CA SER A 141 -3.98 2.98 5.55
C SER A 141 -2.90 4.05 5.71
N PRO A 142 -3.01 4.96 6.68
CA PRO A 142 -2.02 6.00 6.91
C PRO A 142 -0.70 5.40 7.41
N ASN A 143 0.42 6.05 7.04
CA ASN A 143 1.74 5.82 7.64
C ASN A 143 2.20 4.36 7.65
N VAL A 144 1.90 3.63 6.57
CA VAL A 144 2.42 2.27 6.32
C VAL A 144 3.95 2.33 6.19
N VAL A 145 4.65 1.44 6.89
CA VAL A 145 6.11 1.35 6.85
C VAL A 145 6.54 0.42 5.74
N VAL A 146 7.33 0.90 4.80
CA VAL A 146 8.00 0.08 3.78
C VAL A 146 9.42 -0.23 4.25
N PHE A 147 9.66 -1.46 4.70
CA PHE A 147 10.88 -1.84 5.40
C PHE A 147 11.74 -2.89 4.69
N LYS A 148 11.31 -3.34 3.51
CA LYS A 148 12.13 -4.16 2.60
C LYS A 148 12.11 -3.56 1.19
N ASP A 149 13.13 -3.89 0.41
CA ASP A 149 13.16 -3.58 -1.01
C ASP A 149 12.06 -4.32 -1.79
N THR A 150 11.93 -4.06 -3.08
CA THR A 150 10.91 -4.68 -3.93
C THR A 150 11.08 -6.20 -3.97
N LEU A 151 9.99 -6.90 -4.35
CA LEU A 151 10.04 -8.34 -4.56
C LEU A 151 11.07 -8.74 -5.62
N GLU A 152 11.22 -7.92 -6.67
CA GLU A 152 12.23 -8.10 -7.72
C GLU A 152 13.66 -7.93 -7.19
N ASN A 153 13.87 -6.96 -6.30
CA ASN A 153 15.14 -6.74 -5.58
C ASN A 153 15.31 -7.67 -4.36
N ARG A 154 14.59 -8.81 -4.36
CA ARG A 154 14.71 -9.89 -3.37
C ARG A 154 14.42 -9.47 -1.94
N LEU A 155 13.63 -8.42 -1.73
CA LEU A 155 13.17 -7.99 -0.40
C LEU A 155 14.34 -7.78 0.57
N SER A 156 15.45 -7.23 0.05
CA SER A 156 16.61 -6.92 0.88
C SER A 156 16.21 -5.93 1.98
N LYS A 157 16.70 -6.14 3.21
CA LYS A 157 16.40 -5.22 4.32
C LYS A 157 17.10 -3.90 4.03
N TYR A 158 16.40 -2.78 4.17
CA TYR A 158 17.08 -1.49 4.25
C TYR A 158 17.97 -1.49 5.49
N ARG A 159 19.21 -1.04 5.33
CA ARG A 159 20.03 -0.67 6.48
C ARG A 159 19.39 0.59 7.07
N ALA A 160 18.90 0.48 8.30
CA ALA A 160 18.58 1.62 9.13
C ALA A 160 19.84 2.44 9.39
#